data_AF-A0A6V7LYF2-F1
#
_entry.id   AF-A0A6V7LYF2-F1
#
_cell.length_a   1.000
_cell.length_b   1.000
_cell.length_c   1.000
_cell.angle_alpha   90.00
_cell.angle_beta   90.00
_cell.angle_gamma   90.00
#
_symmetry.space_group_name_H-M   'P 1'
#
loop_
_entity.id
_entity.type
_entity.pdbx_description
1 polymer ?
#
loop_
_entity_poly.entity_id
_entity_poly.type
_entity_poly.pdbx_seq_one_letter_code
_entity_poly.pdbx_strand_id
1 'polypeptide(L)' 'ARMIYRYLPKSVGLKRITLHKSMSQGDKMYLLICECSQLQDNLSAAAILLPALRARLCGYTGLYRPSVCF' A
#
# COMPACT_ATOMS: atom_id res chain seq x y z
N ALA A 1 -0.25 -0.41 15.66
CA ALA A 1 0.06 0.30 14.39
C ALA A 1 1.57 0.41 14.07
N ARG A 2 2.47 0.76 15.01
CA ARG A 2 3.92 1.00 14.72
C ARG A 2 4.72 -0.20 14.18
N MET A 3 4.32 -1.43 14.50
CA MET A 3 5.09 -2.63 14.13
C MET A 3 5.00 -2.98 12.64
N ILE A 4 3.89 -2.63 11.98
CA ILE A 4 3.65 -2.93 10.55
C ILE A 4 4.72 -2.25 9.68
N TYR A 5 5.08 -1.00 9.98
CA TYR A 5 6.02 -0.22 9.19
C TYR A 5 7.48 -0.65 9.33
N ARG A 6 7.84 -1.34 10.41
CA ARG A 6 9.25 -1.65 10.71
C ARG A 6 9.86 -2.68 9.75
N TYR A 7 9.02 -3.55 9.18
CA TYR A 7 9.41 -4.63 8.29
C TYR A 7 9.11 -4.34 6.82
N LEU A 8 8.50 -3.20 6.52
CA LEU A 8 8.25 -2.82 5.13
C LEU A 8 9.57 -2.39 4.48
N PRO A 9 9.83 -2.80 3.23
CA PRO A 9 11.02 -2.39 2.50
C PRO A 9 11.11 -0.86 2.42
N LYS A 10 12.05 -0.29 3.16
CA LYS A 10 12.28 1.16 3.24
C LYS A 10 12.73 1.74 1.90
N SER A 11 13.38 0.93 1.06
CA SER A 11 13.91 1.33 -0.24
C SER A 11 12.82 1.76 -1.24
N VAL A 12 11.57 1.33 -1.04
CA VAL A 12 10.43 1.72 -1.89
C VAL A 12 9.97 3.16 -1.59
N GLY A 13 10.41 3.75 -0.48
CA GLY A 13 10.08 5.12 -0.11
C GLY A 13 8.60 5.32 0.20
N LEU A 14 7.98 4.40 0.95
CA LEU A 14 6.57 4.50 1.34
C LEU A 14 6.30 5.80 2.12
N LYS A 15 5.45 6.68 1.58
CA LYS A 15 5.07 7.98 2.15
C LYS A 15 3.72 7.94 2.84
N ARG A 16 2.74 7.28 2.24
CA ARG A 16 1.34 7.28 2.71
C ARG A 16 0.66 5.95 2.44
N ILE A 17 -0.15 5.52 3.40
CA ILE A 17 -1.10 4.41 3.23
C ILE A 17 -2.51 4.97 3.39
N THR A 18 -3.36 4.70 2.41
CA THR A 18 -4.78 5.07 2.45
C THR A 18 -5.62 3.81 2.32
N LEU A 19 -6.60 3.65 3.20
CA LEU A 19 -7.60 2.59 3.10
C LEU A 19 -8.94 3.22 2.74
N HIS A 20 -9.43 2.95 1.53
CA HIS A 20 -10.72 3.44 1.05
C HIS A 20 -11.77 2.33 1.14
N LYS A 21 -12.85 2.58 1.86
CA LYS A 21 -13.95 1.62 2.03
C LYS A 21 -15.03 1.87 0.97
N SER A 22 -15.52 0.81 0.33
CA SER A 22 -16.66 0.90 -0.58
C SER A 22 -17.93 1.30 0.17
N MET A 23 -18.78 2.10 -0.49
CA MET A 23 -20.10 2.51 0.01
C MET A 23 -21.22 1.54 -0.44
N SER A 24 -20.86 0.30 -0.80
CA SER A 24 -21.81 -0.73 -1.20
C SER A 24 -22.70 -1.15 -0.02
N GLN A 25 -24.00 -1.34 -0.27
CA GLN A 25 -24.94 -1.83 0.75
C GLN A 25 -24.71 -3.31 1.12
N GLY A 26 -23.95 -4.04 0.31
CA GLY A 26 -23.51 -5.43 0.56
C GLY A 26 -22.14 -5.50 1.22
N ASP A 27 -21.29 -6.41 0.75
CA ASP A 27 -19.96 -6.60 1.34
C ASP A 27 -19.09 -5.34 1.27
N LYS A 28 -18.48 -5.02 2.41
CA LYS A 28 -17.58 -3.88 2.57
C LYS A 28 -16.23 -4.24 1.98
N MET A 29 -15.95 -3.74 0.80
CA MET A 29 -14.64 -3.88 0.16
C MET A 29 -13.72 -2.73 0.59
N TYR A 30 -12.45 -3.03 0.80
CA TYR A 30 -11.43 -2.03 1.12
C TYR A 30 -10.37 -2.00 0.02
N LEU A 31 -10.11 -0.81 -0.52
CA LEU A 31 -9.00 -0.53 -1.42
C LEU A 31 -7.83 0.04 -0.62
N LEU A 32 -6.69 -0.63 -0.69
CA LEU A 32 -5.44 -0.19 -0.08
C LEU A 32 -4.61 0.56 -1.12
N ILE A 33 -4.29 1.82 -0.87
CA ILE A 33 -3.44 2.64 -1.74
C ILE A 33 -2.14 2.94 -0.99
N CYS A 34 -1.01 2.57 -1.59
CA CYS A 34 0.32 2.84 -1.07
C CYS A 34 1.02 3.87 -1.95
N GLU A 35 1.37 5.00 -1.37
CA GLU A 35 2.11 6.06 -2.05
C GLU A 35 3.61 5.88 -1.83
N CYS A 36 4.38 5.72 -2.91
CA CYS A 36 5.78 5.32 -2.87
C CYS A 36 6.63 6.27 -3.72
N SER A 37 7.70 6.83 -3.14
CA SER A 37 8.57 7.79 -3.84
C SER A 37 9.64 7.17 -4.73
N GLN A 38 9.99 5.90 -4.49
CA GLN A 38 11.03 5.19 -5.25
C GLN A 38 10.46 3.92 -5.88
N LEU A 39 9.17 3.97 -6.28
CA LEU A 39 8.45 2.81 -6.80
C LEU A 39 9.12 2.22 -8.05
N GLN A 40 9.50 3.08 -9.00
CA GLN A 40 10.09 2.67 -10.28
C GLN A 40 11.47 2.03 -10.09
N ASP A 41 12.28 2.57 -9.19
CA ASP A 41 13.63 2.06 -8.91
C ASP A 41 13.63 0.77 -8.08
N ASN A 42 12.53 0.49 -7.37
CA ASN A 42 12.47 -0.60 -6.39
C ASN A 42 11.26 -1.53 -6.61
N LEU A 43 10.96 -1.87 -7.87
CA LEU A 43 9.79 -2.69 -8.23
C LEU A 43 9.75 -4.05 -7.52
N SER A 44 10.88 -4.76 -7.40
CA SER A 44 10.93 -6.06 -6.72
C SER A 44 10.60 -5.95 -5.23
N ALA A 45 11.12 -4.93 -4.54
CA ALA A 45 10.81 -4.66 -3.15
C ALA A 45 9.36 -4.17 -2.99
N ALA A 46 8.88 -3.38 -3.94
CA ALA A 46 7.50 -2.94 -4.00
C ALA A 46 6.55 -4.14 -4.17
N ALA A 47 6.86 -5.14 -4.99
CA ALA A 47 5.98 -6.30 -5.19
C ALA A 47 5.59 -7.02 -3.88
N ILE A 48 6.46 -6.97 -2.86
CA ILE A 48 6.23 -7.59 -1.54
C ILE A 48 5.40 -6.68 -0.61
N LEU A 49 5.43 -5.37 -0.81
CA LEU A 49 4.84 -4.37 0.07
C LEU A 49 3.31 -4.51 0.18
N LEU A 50 2.59 -4.52 -0.95
CA LEU A 50 1.14 -4.62 -0.97
C LEU A 50 0.61 -5.94 -0.39
N PRO A 51 1.13 -7.14 -0.75
CA PRO A 51 0.74 -8.38 -0.10
C PRO A 51 0.95 -8.34 1.41
N ALA A 52 2.11 -7.84 1.86
CA ALA A 52 2.41 -7.73 3.28
C ALA A 52 1.41 -6.82 4.01
N LEU A 53 1.04 -5.67 3.41
CA LEU A 53 0.08 -4.73 3.99
C LEU A 53 -1.35 -5.23 3.92
N ARG A 54 -1.78 -5.85 2.80
CA ARG A 54 -3.12 -6.42 2.63
C ARG A 54 -3.43 -7.46 3.70
N ALA A 55 -2.47 -8.35 3.98
CA ALA A 55 -2.60 -9.37 5.01
C ALA A 55 -2.82 -8.79 6.43
N ARG A 56 -2.41 -7.53 6.70
CA ARG A 56 -2.59 -6.88 8.00
C ARG A 56 -3.74 -5.87 8.05
N LEU A 57 -4.09 -5.25 6.92
CA LEU A 57 -5.00 -4.09 6.86
C LEU A 57 -6.36 -4.41 6.21
N CYS A 58 -6.66 -5.68 5.95
CA CYS A 58 -7.91 -6.13 5.31
C CYS A 58 -8.18 -5.49 3.94
N GLY A 59 -7.12 -5.03 3.25
CA GLY A 59 -7.22 -4.48 1.90
C GLY A 59 -7.53 -5.59 0.90
N TYR A 60 -8.72 -5.54 0.30
CA TYR A 60 -9.15 -6.50 -0.70
C TYR A 60 -8.31 -6.36 -1.97
N THR A 61 -8.15 -5.13 -2.47
CA THR A 61 -7.28 -4.81 -3.62
C THR A 61 -6.25 -3.76 -3.21
N GLY A 62 -5.03 -3.91 -3.71
CA GLY A 62 -3.91 -3.01 -3.44
C GLY A 62 -3.48 -2.26 -4.69
N LEU A 63 -3.25 -0.95 -4.59
CA LEU A 63 -2.76 -0.10 -5.67
C LEU A 63 -1.53 0.70 -5.22
N TYR A 64 -0.64 0.95 -6.17
CA TYR A 64 0.48 1.88 -5.98
C TYR A 64 0.15 3.25 -6.57
N ARG A 65 0.53 4.29 -5.84
CA ARG A 65 0.58 5.66 -6.34
C ARG A 65 2.05 6.10 -6.35
N PRO A 66 2.71 6.23 -7.51
CA PRO A 66 4.04 6.81 -7.55
C PRO A 66 3.96 8.26 -7.06
N SER A 67 4.85 8.67 -6.16
CA SER A 67 4.82 10.01 -5.56
C SER A 67 5.59 11.05 -6.40
N VAL A 68 6.02 10.69 -7.61
CA VAL A 68 6.74 11.62 -8.48
C VAL A 68 5.77 12.72 -8.95
N CYS A 69 6.13 13.96 -8.64
CA CYS A 69 5.68 15.11 -9.43
C CYS A 69 6.57 15.13 -10.67
N PHE A 70 5.95 15.08 -11.84
CA PHE A 70 6.61 15.43 -13.10
C PHE A 70 6.86 16.94 -13.14
#